data_AF-A0A327KNM2-F1
#
_entry.id   AF-A0A327KNM2-F1
#
_cell.length_a   1.000
_cell.length_b   1.000
_cell.length_c   1.000
_cell.angle_alpha   90.00
_cell.angle_beta   90.00
_cell.angle_gamma   90.00
#
_symmetry.space_group_name_H-M   'P 1'
#
loop_
_entity.id
_entity.type
_entity.pdbx_description
1 polymer ?
#
loop_
_entity_poly.entity_id
_entity_poly.type
_entity_poly.pdbx_seq_one_letter_code
_entity_poly.pdbx_strand_id
1 'polypeptide(L)'
;MWAAWWTWAFGAQGLGLNPYSGTWLSNLLYSAERVAKGFGCAILIGVPTGIAIGWSRAAAGALDPTVQVLRPIPITAWLPFSIAVFGIGPGGAIFLIALGAFYPIVVNTSQGARDVERILIRAALMMGAGPFTILRRVVLPAALPSIFTGLRIGLGIGWTAVIVAEMVAVKSGLGYVLWDAYYVGRMDVVIADMITIGLLGYLSDRLVLAIERWALTWRRLQSHQA
;
A
#
# COMPACT_ATOMS: atom_id res chain seq x y z
N MET A 1 23.78 -19.39 4.75
CA MET A 1 22.46 -18.80 4.45
C MET A 1 21.32 -19.51 5.17
N TRP A 2 20.99 -20.77 4.86
CA TRP A 2 19.82 -21.45 5.47
C TRP A 2 19.88 -21.55 7.01
N ALA A 3 21.05 -21.85 7.57
CA ALA A 3 21.25 -21.86 9.02
C ALA A 3 21.10 -20.48 9.69
N ALA A 4 21.43 -19.40 8.98
CA ALA A 4 21.28 -18.03 9.48
C ALA A 4 19.80 -17.63 9.53
N TRP A 5 19.02 -17.98 8.50
CA TRP A 5 17.57 -17.78 8.52
C TRP A 5 16.91 -18.61 9.62
N TRP A 6 17.30 -19.89 9.78
CA TRP A 6 16.77 -20.75 10.84
C TRP A 6 17.06 -20.21 12.25
N THR A 7 18.29 -19.76 12.49
CA THR A 7 18.67 -19.15 13.79
C THR A 7 17.97 -17.81 14.02
N TRP A 8 17.79 -17.00 12.98
CA TRP A 8 17.02 -15.77 13.07
C TRP A 8 15.54 -16.04 13.37
N ALA A 9 14.95 -17.07 12.74
CA ALA A 9 13.55 -17.44 12.88
C ALA A 9 13.21 -18.14 14.19
N PHE A 10 14.00 -19.14 14.57
CA PHE A 10 13.69 -20.10 15.64
C PHE A 10 14.75 -20.19 16.73
N GLY A 11 15.80 -19.35 16.67
CA GLY A 11 16.84 -19.35 17.70
C GLY A 11 16.32 -18.83 19.05
N ALA A 12 17.02 -19.15 20.13
CA ALA A 12 16.71 -18.61 21.45
C ALA A 12 16.97 -17.10 21.47
N GLN A 13 16.05 -16.33 22.05
CA GLN A 13 16.22 -14.89 22.26
C GLN A 13 17.16 -14.64 23.46
N GLY A 14 18.20 -13.82 23.27
CA GLY A 14 19.11 -13.38 24.36
C GLY A 14 20.52 -14.01 24.37
N LEU A 15 21.47 -13.24 24.92
CA LEU A 15 22.90 -13.48 25.30
C LEU A 15 23.81 -14.39 24.43
N GLY A 16 23.37 -14.85 23.27
CA GLY A 16 24.22 -15.50 22.28
C GLY A 16 25.06 -14.51 21.46
N LEU A 17 26.04 -15.02 20.72
CA LEU A 17 26.88 -14.22 19.79
C LEU A 17 26.08 -13.59 18.63
N ASN A 18 24.83 -14.01 18.40
CA ASN A 18 23.96 -13.54 17.33
C ASN A 18 22.80 -12.71 17.89
N PRO A 19 22.84 -11.36 17.78
CA PRO A 19 21.80 -10.48 18.34
C PRO A 19 20.44 -10.60 17.66
N TYR A 20 20.35 -11.23 16.49
CA TYR A 20 19.09 -11.41 15.76
C TYR A 20 18.36 -12.70 16.14
N SER A 21 19.01 -13.65 16.81
CA SER A 21 18.44 -14.97 17.11
C SER A 21 17.02 -14.89 17.71
N GLY A 22 16.05 -15.55 17.07
CA GLY A 22 14.65 -15.61 17.52
C GLY A 22 13.83 -14.32 17.37
N THR A 23 14.34 -13.29 16.68
CA THR A 23 13.67 -11.98 16.54
C THR A 23 12.93 -11.80 15.22
N TRP A 24 12.99 -12.78 14.30
CA TRP A 24 12.37 -12.67 12.98
C TRP A 24 10.88 -12.34 13.04
N LEU A 25 10.12 -13.12 13.82
CA LEU A 25 8.66 -12.99 13.88
C LEU A 25 8.24 -11.62 14.43
N SER A 26 8.92 -11.11 15.45
CA SER A 26 8.63 -9.78 16.00
C SER A 26 8.89 -8.67 14.98
N ASN A 27 10.03 -8.73 14.28
CA ASN A 27 10.38 -7.70 13.28
C ASN A 27 9.45 -7.75 12.08
N LEU A 28 9.09 -8.95 11.63
CA LEU A 28 8.08 -9.16 10.60
C LEU A 28 6.73 -8.54 10.98
N LEU A 29 6.26 -8.79 12.20
CA LEU A 29 4.99 -8.25 12.69
C LEU A 29 5.03 -6.71 12.80
N TYR A 30 6.13 -6.13 13.28
CA TYR A 30 6.27 -4.66 13.33
C TYR A 30 6.18 -4.02 11.95
N SER A 31 6.86 -4.57 10.95
CA SER A 31 6.78 -4.06 9.57
C SER A 31 5.40 -4.26 8.97
N ALA A 32 4.82 -5.45 9.14
CA ALA A 32 3.47 -5.75 8.64
C ALA A 32 2.41 -4.84 9.26
N GLU A 33 2.49 -4.54 10.55
CA GLU A 33 1.58 -3.63 11.25
C GLU A 33 1.67 -2.20 10.69
N ARG A 34 2.89 -1.69 10.47
CA ARG A 34 3.12 -0.35 9.89
C ARG A 34 2.57 -0.27 8.48
N VAL A 35 2.83 -1.29 7.66
CA VAL A 35 2.29 -1.39 6.29
C VAL A 35 0.76 -1.42 6.33
N ALA A 36 0.16 -2.25 7.18
CA ALA A 36 -1.29 -2.34 7.30
C ALA A 36 -1.93 -1.00 7.73
N LYS A 37 -1.34 -0.31 8.72
CA LYS A 37 -1.83 0.99 9.20
C LYS A 37 -1.68 2.08 8.11
N GLY A 38 -0.50 2.22 7.52
CA GLY A 38 -0.24 3.23 6.50
C GLY A 38 -1.05 3.00 5.23
N PHE A 39 -1.13 1.75 4.78
CA PHE A 39 -1.95 1.37 3.63
C PHE A 39 -3.44 1.59 3.93
N GLY A 40 -3.92 1.23 5.13
CA GLY A 40 -5.28 1.52 5.56
C GLY A 40 -5.62 3.01 5.49
N CYS A 41 -4.74 3.89 5.99
CA CYS A 41 -4.88 5.33 5.85
C CYS A 41 -4.93 5.77 4.37
N ALA A 42 -4.07 5.21 3.52
CA ALA A 42 -4.06 5.51 2.09
C ALA A 42 -5.36 5.10 1.38
N ILE A 43 -5.96 3.96 1.75
CA ILE A 43 -7.26 3.53 1.21
C ILE A 43 -8.35 4.51 1.63
N LEU A 44 -8.43 4.79 2.94
CA LEU A 44 -9.48 5.61 3.53
C LEU A 44 -9.51 7.03 2.97
N ILE A 45 -8.36 7.59 2.59
CA ILE A 45 -8.26 8.95 2.03
C ILE A 45 -8.21 8.90 0.50
N GLY A 46 -7.41 7.99 -0.06
CA GLY A 46 -7.11 7.94 -1.49
C GLY A 46 -8.28 7.46 -2.34
N VAL A 47 -9.05 6.46 -1.90
CA VAL A 47 -10.22 5.98 -2.66
C VAL A 47 -11.30 7.07 -2.74
N PRO A 48 -11.75 7.71 -1.63
CA PRO A 48 -12.71 8.80 -1.72
C PRO A 48 -12.21 9.98 -2.55
N THR A 49 -10.93 10.36 -2.40
CA THR A 49 -10.32 11.44 -3.18
C THR A 49 -10.32 11.12 -4.67
N GLY A 50 -9.90 9.91 -5.04
CA GLY A 50 -9.93 9.45 -6.43
C GLY A 50 -11.33 9.42 -7.02
N ILE A 51 -12.33 8.92 -6.27
CA ILE A 51 -13.73 8.92 -6.70
C ILE A 51 -14.22 10.35 -6.90
N ALA A 52 -13.93 11.27 -5.97
CA ALA A 52 -14.32 12.66 -6.08
C ALA A 52 -13.73 13.32 -7.33
N ILE A 53 -12.44 13.15 -7.59
CA ILE A 53 -11.73 13.64 -8.78
C ILE A 53 -12.29 13.04 -10.08
N GLY A 54 -12.69 11.76 -10.05
CA GLY A 54 -13.22 11.07 -11.22
C GLY A 54 -14.68 11.41 -11.54
N TRP A 55 -15.49 11.67 -10.51
CA TRP A 55 -16.93 11.89 -10.63
C TRP A 55 -17.32 13.38 -10.76
N SER A 56 -16.62 14.29 -10.08
CA SER A 56 -16.97 15.71 -10.01
C SER A 56 -15.97 16.57 -10.79
N ARG A 57 -16.46 17.37 -11.75
CA ARG A 57 -15.64 18.35 -12.49
C ARG A 57 -15.02 19.40 -11.56
N ALA A 58 -15.74 19.82 -10.53
CA ALA A 58 -15.24 20.79 -9.56
C ALA A 58 -14.10 20.19 -8.72
N ALA A 59 -14.27 18.95 -8.23
CA ALA A 59 -13.20 18.27 -7.50
C ALA A 59 -12.00 17.94 -8.40
N ALA A 60 -12.24 17.59 -9.67
CA ALA A 60 -11.17 17.42 -10.65
C ALA A 60 -10.37 18.72 -10.83
N GLY A 61 -11.03 19.87 -11.00
CA GLY A 61 -10.34 21.15 -11.14
C GLY A 61 -9.57 21.59 -9.89
N ALA A 62 -10.05 21.22 -8.69
CA ALA A 62 -9.44 21.65 -7.42
C ALA A 62 -8.34 20.70 -6.92
N LEU A 63 -8.55 19.38 -6.99
CA LEU A 63 -7.68 18.38 -6.35
C LEU A 63 -6.69 17.73 -7.31
N ASP A 64 -7.07 17.51 -8.57
CA ASP A 64 -6.22 16.82 -9.56
C ASP A 64 -4.88 17.57 -9.79
N PRO A 65 -4.85 18.93 -9.94
CA PRO A 65 -3.59 19.66 -10.07
C PRO A 65 -2.67 19.49 -8.86
N THR A 66 -3.22 19.54 -7.64
CA THR A 66 -2.43 19.37 -6.41
C THR A 66 -1.80 17.97 -6.35
N VAL A 67 -2.59 16.94 -6.68
CA VAL A 67 -2.09 15.55 -6.74
C VAL A 67 -0.99 15.42 -7.79
N GLN A 68 -1.16 16.02 -8.97
CA GLN A 68 -0.17 15.95 -10.05
C GLN A 68 1.13 16.70 -9.74
N VAL A 69 1.06 17.82 -9.01
CA VAL A 69 2.26 18.58 -8.60
C VAL A 69 3.04 17.86 -7.50
N LEU A 70 2.36 17.21 -6.56
CA LEU A 70 3.03 16.53 -5.44
C LEU A 70 3.55 15.13 -5.80
N ARG A 71 2.91 14.45 -6.76
CA ARG A 71 3.24 13.07 -7.15
C ARG A 71 4.70 12.84 -7.59
N PRO A 72 5.37 13.73 -8.35
CA PRO A 72 6.75 13.53 -8.79
C PRO A 72 7.78 13.60 -7.66
N ILE A 73 7.40 14.13 -6.49
CA ILE A 73 8.31 14.25 -5.36
C ILE A 73 8.61 12.85 -4.81
N PRO A 74 9.88 12.39 -4.80
CA PRO A 74 10.22 11.07 -4.28
C PRO A 74 9.76 10.91 -2.82
N ILE A 75 9.17 9.76 -2.48
CA ILE A 75 8.69 9.48 -1.11
C ILE A 75 9.83 9.61 -0.10
N THR A 76 11.06 9.26 -0.51
CA THR A 76 12.26 9.40 0.32
C THR A 76 12.58 10.85 0.69
N ALA A 77 12.23 11.83 -0.15
CA ALA A 77 12.42 13.25 0.15
C ALA A 77 11.50 13.75 1.28
N TRP A 78 10.42 13.02 1.59
CA TRP A 78 9.52 13.32 2.71
C TRP A 78 10.02 12.77 4.04
N LEU A 79 11.09 11.98 4.06
CA LEU A 79 11.60 11.34 5.27
C LEU A 79 12.00 12.37 6.36
N PRO A 80 12.77 13.44 6.07
CA PRO A 80 13.12 14.44 7.08
C PRO A 80 11.89 15.16 7.62
N PHE A 81 10.94 15.50 6.76
CA PHE A 81 9.67 16.12 7.16
C PHE A 81 8.87 15.20 8.09
N SER A 82 8.80 13.91 7.75
CA SER A 82 8.14 12.89 8.55
C SER A 82 8.73 12.79 9.95
N ILE A 83 10.06 12.80 10.06
CA ILE A 83 10.76 12.78 11.35
C ILE A 83 10.52 14.09 12.13
N ALA A 84 10.51 15.24 11.46
CA ALA A 84 10.26 16.53 12.12
C ALA A 84 8.85 16.62 12.73
N VAL A 85 7.84 16.06 12.04
CA VAL A 85 6.44 16.12 12.48
C VAL A 85 6.09 15.02 13.49
N PHE A 86 6.52 13.78 13.23
CA PHE A 86 6.11 12.62 14.01
C PHE A 86 7.18 12.15 15.02
N GLY A 87 8.39 12.71 14.95
CA GLY A 87 9.53 12.27 15.74
C GLY A 87 10.07 10.90 15.31
N ILE A 88 11.00 10.37 16.11
CA ILE A 88 11.49 9.00 15.99
C ILE A 88 10.41 8.06 16.52
N GLY A 89 9.93 7.15 15.68
CA GLY A 89 8.84 6.25 16.03
C GLY A 89 8.09 5.71 14.81
N PRO A 90 7.05 4.89 15.05
CA PRO A 90 6.30 4.24 13.98
C PRO A 90 5.45 5.23 13.16
N GLY A 91 5.10 6.40 13.72
CA GLY A 91 4.25 7.40 13.06
C GLY A 91 4.82 7.87 11.73
N GLY A 92 6.12 8.16 11.69
CA GLY A 92 6.75 8.63 10.47
C GLY A 92 6.80 7.58 9.35
N ALA A 93 6.98 6.31 9.72
CA ALA A 93 6.90 5.20 8.77
C ALA A 93 5.48 5.04 8.20
N ILE A 94 4.45 5.08 9.07
CA ILE A 94 3.04 5.00 8.68
C ILE A 94 2.70 6.13 7.69
N PHE A 95 3.16 7.35 7.96
CA PHE A 95 2.96 8.50 7.07
C PHE A 95 3.57 8.28 5.68
N LEU A 96 4.83 7.82 5.60
CA LEU A 96 5.51 7.59 4.32
C LEU A 96 4.85 6.47 3.51
N ILE A 97 4.42 5.39 4.17
CA ILE A 97 3.67 4.31 3.55
C ILE A 97 2.34 4.85 3.00
N ALA A 98 1.61 5.62 3.82
CA ALA A 98 0.34 6.20 3.42
C ALA A 98 0.50 7.11 2.19
N LEU A 99 1.51 7.98 2.22
CA LEU A 99 1.83 8.89 1.12
C LEU A 99 2.22 8.13 -0.17
N GLY A 100 3.05 7.09 -0.04
CA GLY A 100 3.48 6.28 -1.17
C GLY A 100 2.35 5.50 -1.83
N ALA A 101 1.45 4.94 -1.03
CA ALA A 101 0.28 4.23 -1.52
C ALA A 101 -0.82 5.19 -2.02
N PHE A 102 -0.92 6.40 -1.48
CA PHE A 102 -1.97 7.37 -1.80
C PHE A 102 -2.03 7.71 -3.29
N TYR A 103 -0.90 8.09 -3.91
CA TYR A 103 -0.92 8.57 -5.29
C TYR A 103 -1.38 7.52 -6.32
N PRO A 104 -0.85 6.28 -6.34
CA PRO A 104 -1.37 5.25 -7.24
C PRO A 104 -2.85 4.96 -7.01
N ILE A 105 -3.31 4.94 -5.76
CA ILE A 105 -4.71 4.69 -5.42
C ILE A 105 -5.59 5.80 -5.99
N VAL A 106 -5.26 7.07 -5.74
CA VAL A 106 -6.03 8.22 -6.24
C VAL A 106 -6.10 8.22 -7.76
N VAL A 107 -4.94 8.06 -8.43
CA VAL A 107 -4.85 8.12 -9.89
C VAL A 107 -5.67 7.01 -10.53
N ASN A 108 -5.46 5.75 -10.14
CA ASN A 108 -6.19 4.62 -10.73
C ASN A 108 -7.69 4.67 -10.40
N THR A 109 -8.06 5.09 -9.19
CA THR A 109 -9.46 5.25 -8.80
C THR A 109 -10.14 6.34 -9.62
N SER A 110 -9.48 7.48 -9.81
CA SER A 110 -10.01 8.59 -10.60
C SER A 110 -10.18 8.24 -12.08
N GLN A 111 -9.23 7.50 -12.65
CA GLN A 111 -9.32 6.97 -14.00
C GLN A 111 -10.48 5.98 -14.12
N GLY A 112 -10.57 4.99 -13.22
CA GLY A 112 -11.67 4.03 -13.21
C GLY A 112 -13.05 4.66 -13.11
N ALA A 113 -13.18 5.77 -12.36
CA ALA A 113 -14.45 6.51 -12.27
C ALA A 113 -14.75 7.35 -13.52
N ARG A 114 -13.73 7.84 -14.25
CA ARG A 114 -13.90 8.58 -15.52
C ARG A 114 -14.22 7.66 -16.71
N ASP A 115 -13.68 6.45 -16.68
CA ASP A 115 -13.79 5.46 -17.76
C ASP A 115 -15.13 4.70 -17.76
N VAL A 116 -16.00 4.98 -16.79
CA VAL A 116 -17.36 4.41 -16.73
C VAL A 116 -18.12 4.75 -18.00
N GLU A 117 -18.67 3.73 -18.66
CA GLU A 117 -19.39 3.92 -19.91
C GLU A 117 -20.57 4.88 -19.74
N ARG A 118 -20.60 5.91 -20.58
CA ARG A 118 -21.65 6.95 -20.55
C ARG A 118 -23.04 6.36 -20.76
N ILE A 119 -23.15 5.23 -21.46
CA ILE A 119 -24.44 4.54 -21.68
C ILE A 119 -25.05 4.03 -20.37
N LEU A 120 -24.24 3.48 -19.46
CA LEU A 120 -24.70 3.00 -18.15
C LEU A 120 -25.22 4.16 -17.29
N ILE A 121 -24.51 5.29 -17.33
CA ILE A 121 -24.91 6.51 -16.61
C ILE A 121 -26.23 7.05 -17.17
N ARG A 122 -26.36 7.15 -18.50
CA ARG A 122 -27.59 7.62 -19.16
C ARG A 122 -28.76 6.69 -18.89
N ALA A 123 -28.57 5.37 -18.96
CA ALA A 123 -29.61 4.39 -18.67
C ALA A 123 -30.12 4.53 -17.22
N ALA A 124 -29.21 4.69 -16.25
CA ALA A 124 -29.60 4.93 -14.86
C ALA A 124 -30.38 6.24 -14.67
N LEU A 125 -29.98 7.32 -15.36
CA LEU A 125 -30.72 8.60 -15.35
C LEU A 125 -32.13 8.45 -15.93
N MET A 126 -32.31 7.68 -17.02
CA MET A 126 -33.63 7.42 -17.62
C MET A 126 -34.54 6.62 -16.68
N MET A 127 -33.98 5.80 -15.79
CA MET A 127 -34.73 5.11 -14.73
C MET A 127 -35.00 6.00 -13.50
N GLY A 128 -34.72 7.31 -13.56
CA GLY A 128 -34.93 8.24 -12.47
C GLY A 128 -33.90 8.13 -11.33
N ALA A 129 -32.75 7.48 -11.56
CA ALA A 129 -31.73 7.35 -10.51
C ALA A 129 -31.09 8.71 -10.21
N GLY A 130 -31.08 9.10 -8.93
CA GLY A 130 -30.36 10.28 -8.45
C GLY A 130 -28.83 10.13 -8.53
N PRO A 131 -28.07 11.24 -8.42
CA PRO A 131 -26.62 11.25 -8.59
C PRO A 131 -25.88 10.34 -7.60
N PHE A 132 -26.35 10.27 -6.34
CA PHE A 132 -25.78 9.36 -5.34
C PHE A 132 -26.04 7.89 -5.66
N THR A 133 -27.23 7.57 -6.19
CA THR A 133 -27.58 6.22 -6.63
C THR A 133 -26.70 5.78 -7.79
N ILE A 134 -26.48 6.66 -8.77
CA ILE A 134 -25.58 6.38 -9.90
C ILE A 134 -24.14 6.17 -9.41
N LEU A 135 -23.65 7.04 -8.53
CA LEU A 135 -22.31 6.91 -7.96
C LEU A 135 -22.13 5.55 -7.27
N ARG A 136 -23.05 5.16 -6.39
CA ARG A 136 -22.94 3.94 -5.58
C ARG A 136 -23.21 2.66 -6.36
N ARG A 137 -24.14 2.67 -7.33
CA ARG A 137 -24.62 1.45 -8.02
C ARG A 137 -24.09 1.28 -9.44
N VAL A 138 -23.52 2.32 -10.05
CA VAL A 138 -22.99 2.27 -11.42
C VAL A 138 -21.50 2.55 -11.42
N VAL A 139 -21.10 3.72 -10.91
CA VAL A 139 -19.72 4.21 -10.99
C VAL A 139 -18.79 3.38 -10.11
N LEU A 140 -19.12 3.22 -8.82
CA LEU A 140 -18.27 2.51 -7.87
C LEU A 140 -18.06 1.03 -8.28
N PRO A 141 -19.10 0.26 -8.66
CA PRO A 141 -18.93 -1.10 -9.17
C PRO A 141 -18.10 -1.19 -10.45
N ALA A 142 -18.25 -0.22 -11.36
CA ALA A 142 -17.48 -0.19 -12.60
C ALA A 142 -16.01 0.21 -12.39
N ALA A 143 -15.73 1.09 -11.42
CA ALA A 143 -14.39 1.56 -11.09
C ALA A 143 -13.57 0.59 -10.21
N LEU A 144 -14.24 -0.34 -9.52
CA LEU A 144 -13.64 -1.31 -8.59
C LEU A 144 -12.39 -2.04 -9.14
N PRO A 145 -12.34 -2.54 -10.41
CA PRO A 145 -11.13 -3.15 -10.95
C PRO A 145 -9.92 -2.19 -11.02
N SER A 146 -10.15 -0.94 -11.40
CA SER A 146 -9.10 0.08 -11.42
C SER A 146 -8.69 0.47 -10.00
N ILE A 147 -9.64 0.54 -9.06
CA ILE A 147 -9.34 0.74 -7.63
C ILE A 147 -8.38 -0.35 -7.14
N PHE A 148 -8.69 -1.63 -7.36
CA PHE A 148 -7.81 -2.74 -6.96
C PHE A 148 -6.43 -2.70 -7.64
N THR A 149 -6.37 -2.27 -8.90
CA THR A 149 -5.09 -2.05 -9.59
C THR A 149 -4.27 -0.97 -8.86
N GLY A 150 -4.88 0.15 -8.48
CA GLY A 150 -4.26 1.19 -7.66
C GLY A 150 -3.82 0.70 -6.28
N LEU A 151 -4.65 -0.10 -5.62
CA LEU A 151 -4.35 -0.71 -4.31
C LEU A 151 -3.10 -1.59 -4.40
N ARG A 152 -2.99 -2.45 -5.42
CA ARG A 152 -1.85 -3.37 -5.59
C ARG A 152 -0.55 -2.63 -5.87
N ILE A 153 -0.58 -1.64 -6.77
CA ILE A 153 0.57 -0.78 -7.03
C ILE A 153 0.98 -0.03 -5.76
N GLY A 154 0.01 0.57 -5.07
CA GLY A 154 0.23 1.32 -3.83
C GLY A 154 0.81 0.46 -2.71
N LEU A 155 0.36 -0.79 -2.58
CA LEU A 155 0.87 -1.74 -1.60
C LEU A 155 2.34 -2.11 -1.85
N GLY A 156 2.72 -2.32 -3.11
CA GLY A 156 4.12 -2.54 -3.49
C GLY A 156 5.01 -1.36 -3.11
N ILE A 157 4.55 -0.14 -3.38
CA ILE A 157 5.25 1.09 -2.96
C ILE A 157 5.25 1.24 -1.44
N GLY A 158 4.20 0.84 -0.74
CA GLY A 158 4.14 0.82 0.72
C GLY A 158 5.22 -0.07 1.34
N TRP A 159 5.46 -1.25 0.75
CA TRP A 159 6.53 -2.16 1.17
C TRP A 159 7.93 -1.60 0.89
N THR A 160 8.14 -0.81 -0.16
CA THR A 160 9.44 -0.14 -0.36
C THR A 160 9.61 1.02 0.61
N ALA A 161 8.53 1.78 0.88
CA ALA A 161 8.55 2.91 1.80
C ALA A 161 8.80 2.49 3.26
N VAL A 162 8.21 1.38 3.73
CA VAL A 162 8.42 0.91 5.11
C VAL A 162 9.89 0.59 5.39
N ILE A 163 10.60 0.00 4.43
CA ILE A 163 12.02 -0.35 4.59
C ILE A 163 12.84 0.92 4.81
N VAL A 164 12.69 1.90 3.90
CA VAL A 164 13.42 3.17 4.01
C VAL A 164 13.12 3.89 5.31
N ALA A 165 11.85 3.88 5.74
CA ALA A 165 11.47 4.50 7.00
C ALA A 165 12.06 3.77 8.22
N GLU A 166 12.06 2.44 8.22
CA GLU A 166 12.55 1.62 9.32
C GLU A 166 14.06 1.71 9.50
N MET A 167 14.81 1.92 8.42
CA MET A 167 16.27 2.11 8.48
C MET A 167 16.68 3.34 9.30
N VAL A 168 15.81 4.35 9.41
CA VAL A 168 16.16 5.66 9.97
C VAL A 168 15.32 6.00 11.21
N ALA A 169 14.04 5.67 11.21
CA ALA A 169 13.08 6.23 12.18
C ALA A 169 12.74 5.31 13.36
N VAL A 170 13.10 4.02 13.32
CA VAL A 170 12.75 3.06 14.38
C VAL A 170 13.84 2.02 14.61
N LYS A 171 13.86 1.43 15.82
CA LYS A 171 14.79 0.36 16.20
C LYS A 171 14.16 -1.04 16.13
N SER A 172 13.20 -1.22 15.22
CA SER A 172 12.51 -2.49 15.04
C SER A 172 11.90 -2.57 13.65
N GLY A 173 11.66 -3.78 13.17
CA GLY A 173 11.18 -4.04 11.82
C GLY A 173 12.26 -4.63 10.93
N LEU A 174 11.83 -5.17 9.79
CA LEU A 174 12.70 -5.76 8.80
C LEU A 174 13.69 -4.73 8.26
N GLY A 175 13.26 -3.50 7.91
CA GLY A 175 14.19 -2.48 7.43
C GLY A 175 15.28 -2.07 8.44
N TYR A 176 14.98 -2.16 9.74
CA TYR A 176 15.98 -1.97 10.80
C TYR A 176 16.98 -3.13 10.84
N VAL A 177 16.48 -4.38 10.82
CA VAL A 177 17.35 -5.58 10.82
C VAL A 177 18.24 -5.60 9.59
N LEU A 178 17.70 -5.28 8.41
CA LEU A 178 18.45 -5.18 7.16
C LEU A 178 19.65 -4.25 7.29
N TRP A 179 19.41 -3.07 7.85
CA TRP A 179 20.40 -2.01 7.98
C TRP A 179 21.44 -2.32 9.04
N ASP A 180 21.02 -2.83 10.20
CA ASP A 180 21.90 -3.21 11.29
C ASP A 180 22.80 -4.39 10.88
N ALA A 181 22.23 -5.41 10.24
CA ALA A 181 22.99 -6.56 9.74
C ALA A 181 23.99 -6.17 8.65
N TYR A 182 23.63 -5.21 7.80
CA TYR A 182 24.55 -4.63 6.82
C TYR A 182 25.75 -3.95 7.50
N TYR A 183 25.51 -3.14 8.53
CA TYR A 183 26.58 -2.44 9.26
C TYR A 183 27.56 -3.38 9.98
N VAL A 184 27.05 -4.48 10.54
CA VAL A 184 27.86 -5.47 11.26
C VAL A 184 28.49 -6.50 10.30
N GLY A 185 28.29 -6.36 8.99
CA GLY A 185 28.88 -7.23 7.96
C GLY A 185 28.22 -8.62 7.86
N ARG A 186 27.02 -8.79 8.43
CA ARG A 186 26.25 -10.04 8.42
C ARG A 186 25.36 -10.16 7.19
N MET A 187 26.01 -10.31 6.05
CA MET A 187 25.34 -10.45 4.75
C MET A 187 24.45 -11.70 4.67
N ASP A 188 24.72 -12.71 5.51
CA ASP A 188 23.86 -13.87 5.68
C ASP A 188 22.45 -13.52 6.18
N VAL A 189 22.35 -12.52 7.08
CA VAL A 189 21.08 -12.00 7.61
C VAL A 189 20.46 -11.01 6.64
N VAL A 190 21.26 -10.16 6.00
CA VAL A 190 20.76 -9.21 4.97
C VAL A 190 20.00 -9.94 3.87
N ILE A 191 20.57 -11.02 3.31
CA ILE A 191 19.91 -11.79 2.24
C ILE A 191 18.65 -12.50 2.76
N ALA A 192 18.72 -13.06 3.97
CA ALA A 192 17.58 -13.69 4.64
C ALA A 192 16.41 -12.71 4.85
N ASP A 193 16.72 -11.46 5.18
CA ASP A 193 15.75 -10.40 5.36
C ASP A 193 15.16 -9.91 4.04
N MET A 194 16.00 -9.71 3.01
CA MET A 194 15.53 -9.39 1.65
C MET A 194 14.53 -10.43 1.12
N ILE A 195 14.79 -11.73 1.33
CA ILE A 195 13.85 -12.81 0.96
C ILE A 195 12.55 -12.70 1.77
N THR A 196 12.65 -12.41 3.07
CA THR A 196 11.48 -12.23 3.95
C THR A 196 10.60 -11.08 3.48
N ILE A 197 11.19 -9.92 3.20
CA ILE A 197 10.52 -8.73 2.67
C ILE A 197 9.83 -9.05 1.34
N GLY A 198 10.54 -9.69 0.40
CA GLY A 198 9.99 -10.07 -0.89
C GLY A 198 8.81 -11.03 -0.76
N LEU A 199 8.92 -12.02 0.12
CA LEU A 199 7.85 -12.97 0.42
C LEU A 199 6.63 -12.26 1.02
N LEU A 200 6.81 -11.36 1.98
CA LEU A 200 5.70 -10.61 2.59
C LEU A 200 5.03 -9.67 1.61
N GLY A 201 5.79 -8.96 0.78
CA GLY A 201 5.25 -8.13 -0.29
C GLY A 201 4.38 -8.95 -1.24
N TYR A 202 4.89 -10.11 -1.66
CA TYR A 202 4.16 -11.04 -2.52
C TYR A 202 2.91 -11.62 -1.85
N LEU A 203 2.99 -12.05 -0.59
CA LEU A 203 1.84 -12.56 0.17
C LEU A 203 0.77 -11.48 0.34
N SER A 204 1.19 -10.24 0.62
CA SER A 204 0.28 -9.10 0.75
C SER A 204 -0.42 -8.79 -0.59
N ASP A 205 0.29 -8.82 -1.72
CA ASP A 205 -0.32 -8.68 -3.05
C ASP A 205 -1.32 -9.81 -3.33
N ARG A 206 -0.96 -11.06 -3.00
CA ARG A 206 -1.85 -12.22 -3.16
C ARG A 206 -3.12 -12.11 -2.32
N LEU A 207 -3.03 -11.55 -1.12
CA LEU A 207 -4.20 -11.26 -0.29
C LEU A 207 -5.11 -10.23 -0.96
N VAL A 208 -4.56 -9.12 -1.46
CA VAL A 208 -5.35 -8.12 -2.19
C VAL A 208 -5.98 -8.72 -3.44
N LEU A 209 -5.25 -9.54 -4.19
CA LEU A 209 -5.77 -10.23 -5.38
C LEU A 209 -6.88 -11.24 -5.04
N ALA A 210 -6.78 -11.93 -3.90
CA ALA A 210 -7.83 -12.82 -3.43
C ALA A 210 -9.12 -12.03 -3.10
N ILE A 211 -8.97 -10.89 -2.42
CA ILE A 211 -10.07 -9.97 -2.11
C ILE A 211 -10.67 -9.40 -3.40
N GLU A 212 -9.85 -8.96 -4.34
CA GLU A 212 -10.26 -8.48 -5.67
C GLU A 212 -11.09 -9.53 -6.40
N ARG A 213 -10.59 -10.77 -6.44
CA ARG A 213 -11.23 -11.90 -7.11
C ARG A 213 -12.59 -12.25 -6.51
N TRP A 214 -12.71 -12.17 -5.19
CA TRP A 214 -13.96 -12.39 -4.47
C TRP A 214 -14.95 -11.24 -4.71
N ALA A 215 -14.47 -9.99 -4.60
CA ALA A 215 -15.28 -8.81 -4.85
C ALA A 215 -15.79 -8.82 -6.30
N LEU A 216 -14.94 -8.97 -7.31
CA LEU A 216 -15.28 -8.87 -8.73
C LEU A 216 -15.92 -10.14 -9.34
N THR A 217 -16.56 -10.99 -8.53
CA THR A 217 -17.15 -12.26 -9.02
C THR A 217 -18.15 -12.05 -10.15
N TRP A 218 -18.92 -10.95 -10.14
CA TRP A 218 -19.90 -10.62 -11.19
C TRP A 218 -19.27 -10.44 -12.57
N ARG A 219 -18.02 -9.97 -12.67
CA ARG A 219 -17.36 -9.68 -13.94
C ARG A 219 -16.94 -10.96 -14.67
N ARG A 220 -16.61 -12.03 -13.94
CA ARG A 220 -16.28 -13.33 -14.54
C ARG A 220 -17.48 -13.97 -15.23
N LEU A 221 -18.69 -13.69 -14.75
CA LEU A 221 -19.92 -14.21 -15.37
C LEU A 221 -20.18 -13.52 -16.73
N GLN A 222 -19.81 -12.26 -16.88
CA GLN A 222 -19.97 -11.51 -18.14
C GLN A 222 -18.96 -11.94 -19.21
N SER A 223 -17.72 -12.28 -18.85
CA SER A 223 -16.70 -12.71 -19.82
C SER A 223 -16.93 -14.10 -20.43
N HIS A 224 -17.85 -14.90 -19.86
CA HIS A 224 -18.22 -16.21 -20.42
C HIS A 224 -19.43 -16.14 -21.37
N GLN A 225 -20.08 -14.98 -21.51
CA GLN A 225 -21.29 -14.79 -22.32
C GLN A 225 -21.07 -13.91 -23.57
N ALA A 226 -19.83 -13.47 -23.82
CA ALA A 226 -19.41 -12.73 -25.02
C ALA A 226 -18.50 -13.63 -25.87
#